data_AF-A0A919GPT4-F1
#
_entry.id   AF-A0A919GPT4-F1
#
_cell.length_a   1.000
_cell.length_b   1.000
_cell.length_c   1.000
_cell.angle_alpha   90.00
_cell.angle_beta   90.00
_cell.angle_gamma   90.00
#
_symmetry.space_group_name_H-M   'P 1'
#
loop_
_entity.id
_entity.type
_entity.pdbx_description
1 polymer ?
#
loop_
_entity_poly.entity_id
_entity_poly.type
_entity_poly.pdbx_seq_one_letter_code
_entity_poly.pdbx_strand_id
1 'polypeptide(L)' 'MADYSNPNTPLTASRYAWDATFRYGTLTTQRIEGSYDTQPGATVGSLLAGLTNWYAQSNGIPVANVTITSYSLQEK' A
#
# COMPACT_ATOMS: atom_id res chain seq x y z
N MET A 1 8.45 -1.26 17.93
CA MET A 1 7.98 -0.85 16.59
C MET A 1 6.87 -1.79 16.19
N ALA A 2 5.75 -1.27 15.67
CA ALA A 2 4.70 -2.12 15.14
C ALA A 2 5.21 -2.89 13.91
N ASP A 3 4.84 -4.17 13.82
CA ASP A 3 5.17 -5.00 12.67
C ASP A 3 4.26 -4.64 11.51
N TYR A 4 4.69 -3.68 10.70
CA TYR A 4 3.95 -3.27 9.52
C TYR A 4 4.03 -4.30 8.39
N SER A 5 4.82 -5.37 8.55
CA SER A 5 4.87 -6.50 7.61
C SER A 5 3.64 -7.41 7.70
N ASN A 6 2.91 -7.38 8.82
CA ASN A 6 1.66 -8.12 8.98
C ASN A 6 0.46 -7.31 8.43
N PRO A 7 -0.30 -7.84 7.44
CA PRO A 7 -1.46 -7.16 6.88
C PRO A 7 -2.62 -6.98 7.87
N ASN A 8 -2.65 -7.74 8.97
CA ASN A 8 -3.65 -7.58 10.03
C ASN A 8 -3.26 -6.53 11.08
N THR A 9 -2.05 -5.95 10.98
CA THR A 9 -1.64 -4.90 11.92
C THR A 9 -2.57 -3.70 11.78
N PRO A 10 -3.23 -3.28 12.88
CA PRO A 10 -4.06 -2.09 12.87
C PRO A 10 -3.19 -0.85 12.75
N LEU A 11 -3.65 0.11 11.94
CA LEU A 11 -3.02 1.41 11.79
C LEU A 11 -3.60 2.35 12.86
N THR A 12 -2.83 2.60 13.92
CA THR A 12 -3.28 3.33 15.12
C THR A 12 -2.95 4.81 15.10
N ALA A 13 -1.93 5.23 14.36
CA ALA A 13 -1.66 6.66 14.16
C ALA A 13 -2.68 7.27 13.20
N SER A 14 -2.96 8.58 13.32
CA SER A 14 -3.91 9.29 12.46
C SER A 14 -3.44 9.41 11.00
N ARG A 15 -2.14 9.28 10.77
CA ARG A 15 -1.53 9.39 9.45
C ARG A 15 -0.27 8.55 9.35
N TYR A 16 -0.07 7.98 8.18
CA TYR A 16 1.12 7.23 7.83
C TYR A 16 1.73 7.78 6.55
N ALA A 17 3.04 7.94 6.52
CA ALA A 17 3.79 7.97 5.27
C ALA A 17 3.98 6.54 4.79
N TRP A 18 3.73 6.31 3.51
CA TRP A 18 3.91 5.01 2.89
C TRP A 18 4.83 5.14 1.68
N ASP A 19 5.60 4.08 1.46
CA ASP A 19 6.39 3.84 0.27
C ASP A 19 6.08 2.43 -0.19
N ALA A 20 5.71 2.24 -1.46
CA ALA A 20 5.35 0.95 -2.00
C ALA A 20 5.91 0.77 -3.41
N THR A 21 6.46 -0.41 -3.67
CA THR A 21 6.91 -0.83 -4.98
C THR A 21 5.85 -1.71 -5.61
N PHE A 22 5.20 -1.18 -6.64
CA PHE A 22 4.21 -1.88 -7.44
C PHE A 22 4.89 -2.58 -8.59
N ARG A 23 4.45 -3.80 -8.88
CA ARG A 23 4.85 -4.54 -10.06
C ARG A 23 3.62 -4.83 -10.90
N TYR A 24 3.74 -4.57 -12.20
CA TYR A 24 2.78 -4.94 -13.22
C TYR A 24 3.45 -5.85 -14.26
N GLY A 25 2.94 -7.07 -14.36
CA GLY A 25 3.51 -8.10 -15.25
C GLY A 25 4.95 -8.47 -14.91
N THR A 26 5.71 -8.92 -15.91
CA THR A 26 7.07 -9.43 -15.73
C THR A 26 8.14 -8.33 -15.64
N LEU A 27 7.87 -7.12 -16.12
CA LEU A 27 8.92 -6.12 -16.40
C LEU A 27 8.72 -4.75 -15.75
N THR A 28 7.49 -4.34 -15.43
CA THR A 28 7.26 -2.98 -14.95
C THR A 28 7.23 -2.97 -13.43
N THR A 29 8.22 -2.32 -12.83
CA THR A 29 8.29 -2.09 -11.40
C THR A 29 8.35 -0.59 -11.15
N GLN A 30 7.45 -0.07 -10.32
CA GLN A 30 7.34 1.34 -10.03
C GLN A 30 7.23 1.57 -8.53
N ARG A 31 8.17 2.35 -8.01
CA ARG A 31 8.15 2.82 -6.62
C ARG A 31 7.31 4.10 -6.55
N ILE A 32 6.38 4.14 -5.61
CA ILE A 32 5.54 5.30 -5.33
C ILE A 32 5.51 5.49 -3.83
N GLU A 33 5.56 6.76 -3.42
CA GLU A 33 5.41 7.16 -2.03
C GLU A 33 4.22 8.11 -1.88
N GLY A 34 3.69 8.17 -0.67
CA GLY A 34 2.56 9.02 -0.37
C GLY A 34 2.25 9.11 1.10
N SER A 35 1.14 9.77 1.39
CA SER A 35 0.54 9.79 2.72
C SER A 35 -0.77 9.03 2.70
N TYR A 36 -1.10 8.41 3.81
CA TYR A 36 -2.38 7.79 4.06
C TYR A 36 -2.93 8.30 5.38
N ASP A 37 -4.05 9.01 5.31
CA ASP A 37 -4.84 9.36 6.47
C ASP A 37 -5.67 8.15 6.87
N THR A 38 -5.47 7.67 8.09
CA THR A 38 -6.10 6.43 8.56
C THR A 38 -7.55 6.65 8.88
N GLN A 39 -8.35 5.66 8.50
CA GLN A 39 -9.75 5.58 8.89
C GLN A 39 -9.88 4.69 10.13
N PRO A 40 -10.93 4.89 10.96
CA PRO A 40 -11.22 4.00 12.08
C PRO A 40 -11.30 2.54 11.61
N GLY A 41 -10.48 1.67 12.20
CA GLY A 41 -10.43 0.24 11.83
C GLY A 41 -9.56 -0.08 10.61
N ALA A 42 -8.82 0.88 10.06
CA ALA A 42 -7.87 0.62 8.99
C ALA A 42 -6.74 -0.32 9.45
N THR A 43 -6.45 -1.30 8.61
CA THR A 43 -5.32 -2.23 8.76
C THR A 43 -4.33 -2.04 7.62
N VAL A 44 -3.09 -2.51 7.80
CA VAL A 44 -2.08 -2.55 6.74
C VAL A 44 -2.64 -3.22 5.47
N GLY A 45 -3.39 -4.31 5.61
CA GLY A 45 -4.01 -5.01 4.49
C GLY A 45 -5.05 -4.17 3.74
N SER A 46 -5.89 -3.42 4.46
CA SER A 46 -6.85 -2.50 3.83
C SER A 46 -6.15 -1.38 3.05
N LEU A 47 -5.04 -0.86 3.59
CA LEU A 47 -4.20 0.13 2.92
C LEU A 47 -3.58 -0.44 1.64
N LEU A 48 -2.91 -1.59 1.73
CA LEU A 48 -2.27 -2.24 0.58
C LEU A 48 -3.28 -2.60 -0.53
N ALA A 49 -4.48 -3.06 -0.16
CA ALA A 49 -5.55 -3.33 -1.11
C ALA A 49 -6.02 -2.04 -1.81
N GLY A 50 -6.22 -0.95 -1.05
CA GLY A 50 -6.55 0.36 -1.60
C GLY A 50 -5.48 0.89 -2.55
N LEU A 51 -4.20 0.77 -2.17
CA LEU A 51 -3.05 1.16 -2.98
C LEU A 51 -2.97 0.36 -4.29
N THR A 52 -3.17 -0.95 -4.23
CA THR A 52 -3.18 -1.84 -5.40
C THR A 52 -4.30 -1.44 -6.36
N ASN A 53 -5.49 -1.16 -5.85
CA ASN A 53 -6.64 -0.74 -6.65
C ASN A 53 -6.42 0.65 -7.27
N TRP A 54 -5.91 1.61 -6.51
CA TRP A 54 -5.57 2.94 -7.00
C TRP A 54 -4.53 2.88 -8.12
N TYR A 55 -3.44 2.12 -7.92
CA TYR A 55 -2.41 1.96 -8.94
C TYR A 55 -2.96 1.31 -10.21
N ALA A 56 -3.81 0.29 -10.05
CA ALA A 56 -4.46 -0.39 -11.16
C ALA A 56 -5.35 0.56 -11.97
N GLN A 57 -6.19 1.33 -11.29
CA GLN A 57 -7.08 2.32 -11.92
C GLN A 57 -6.30 3.43 -12.61
N SER A 58 -5.24 3.97 -11.96
CA SER A 58 -4.43 5.05 -12.50
C SER A 58 -3.67 4.66 -13.77
N ASN A 59 -3.35 3.37 -13.93
CA ASN A 59 -2.62 2.85 -15.09
C ASN A 59 -3.51 2.11 -16.10
N GLY A 60 -4.81 1.98 -15.84
CA GLY A 60 -5.74 1.25 -16.70
C GLY A 60 -5.46 -0.26 -16.78
N ILE A 61 -4.91 -0.85 -15.72
CA ILE A 61 -4.51 -2.27 -15.67
C ILE A 61 -5.43 -3.07 -14.72
N PRO A 62 -5.61 -4.38 -14.93
CA PRO A 62 -6.37 -5.22 -14.01
C PRO A 62 -5.71 -5.30 -12.63
N VAL A 63 -6.47 -5.14 -11.56
CA VAL A 63 -5.97 -5.26 -10.16
C VAL A 63 -5.26 -6.59 -9.92
N ALA A 64 -5.75 -7.68 -10.53
CA ALA A 64 -5.15 -9.01 -10.43
C ALA A 64 -3.73 -9.10 -11.00
N ASN A 65 -3.33 -8.14 -11.85
CA ASN A 65 -2.00 -8.07 -12.45
C ASN A 65 -1.06 -7.12 -11.70
N VAL A 66 -1.55 -6.46 -10.63
CA VAL A 66 -0.77 -5.57 -9.78
C VAL A 66 -0.38 -6.31 -8.52
N THR A 67 0.89 -6.24 -8.17
CA THR A 67 1.40 -6.81 -6.92
C THR A 67 2.33 -5.82 -6.25
N ILE A 68 2.19 -5.63 -4.94
CA ILE A 68 3.13 -4.85 -4.15
C ILE A 68 4.28 -5.78 -3.75
N THR A 69 5.48 -5.56 -4.29
CA THR A 69 6.64 -6.42 -4.03
C THR A 69 7.39 -6.04 -2.75
N SER A 70 7.31 -4.77 -2.36
CA SER A 70 7.87 -4.26 -1.13
C SER A 70 7.10 -3.00 -0.72
N TYR A 71 7.01 -2.76 0.58
CA TYR A 71 6.44 -1.53 1.10
C TYR A 71 7.06 -1.17 2.45
N SER A 72 6.90 0.08 2.86
CA SER A 72 7.33 0.60 4.15
C SER A 72 6.31 1.60 4.64
N LEU A 73 6.04 1.55 5.94
CA LEU A 73 5.09 2.44 6.62
C LEU A 73 5.80 3.14 7.77
N GLN A 74 5.59 4.44 7.86
CA GLN A 74 6.11 5.29 8.93
C GLN A 74 4.98 6.14 9.49
N GLU A 75 4.84 6.11 10.82
CA GLU A 75 3.89 6.97 11.54
C GLU A 75 4.28 8.44 11.35
N LYS A 76 3.28 9.30 11.12
CA LYS A 76 3.45 10.75 10.92
C LYS A 76 2.74 11.54 12.00
#